data_AF-A0A9W8M008-F1
#
_entry.id   AF-A0A9W8M008-F1
#
_cell.length_a   1.000
_cell.length_b   1.000
_cell.length_c   1.000
_cell.angle_alpha   90.00
_cell.angle_beta   90.00
_cell.angle_gamma   90.00
#
_symmetry.space_group_name_H-M   'P 1'
#
loop_
_entity.id
_entity.type
_entity.pdbx_description
1 polymer ?
#
loop_
_entity_poly.entity_id
_entity_poly.type
_entity_poly.pdbx_seq_one_letter_code
_entity_poly.pdbx_strand_id
1 'polypeptide(L)'
;MSAFRSVSRTVARTPLRSIKQSQAVAVRAFASRSQHGYQKQIPSKNAVNPGVLGALAAGALAGWYFYSSPSDQQATGDSWRKVDFNKVYKDIAGLLEDEDYDDGSYGPVFVRLAWHASGTFDTKTKTGGSNGATIRFHPEANHGANAGLDVARKRLEPLKKKYPNISYGDLYTLAGVVAVQELGGPTVRWRPGRSDDKSDQDCTPDGRLPDAAQGADHVRDIFYRMGFNDQEIAALVGAHALGRCHSSRSGFEGPWNASPTTFTNYFYTELLEDKWVPKKWNGPFQYVDKQSGQFMMLPADIAFKTDSQFRKHVEKYAADQDAFFADFSKAFAKLLELGVKFPADAPVYEFKTLE
;
A
#
# COMPACT_ATOMS: atom_id res chain seq x y z
N MET A 1 -65.40 49.00 48.21
CA MET A 1 -64.29 49.67 48.93
C MET A 1 -63.08 48.72 48.92
N SER A 2 -61.92 49.24 48.48
CA SER A 2 -60.52 48.74 48.48
C SER A 2 -60.24 47.24 48.30
N ALA A 3 -59.70 46.76 47.18
CA ALA A 3 -58.33 46.93 46.64
C ALA A 3 -57.23 46.19 47.42
N PHE A 4 -56.73 45.08 46.86
CA PHE A 4 -55.39 44.56 47.12
C PHE A 4 -54.71 44.17 45.81
N ARG A 5 -53.45 44.61 45.68
CA ARG A 5 -52.63 44.67 44.47
C ARG A 5 -51.98 43.33 44.09
N SER A 6 -51.87 43.15 42.78
CA SER A 6 -51.01 42.25 42.01
C SER A 6 -49.52 42.31 42.39
N VAL A 7 -48.82 41.16 42.35
CA VAL A 7 -47.54 41.00 41.63
C VAL A 7 -47.43 39.56 41.08
N SER A 8 -47.41 39.43 39.75
CA SER A 8 -47.01 38.21 39.04
C SER A 8 -45.48 38.13 38.98
N ARG A 9 -44.89 36.96 39.30
CA ARG A 9 -43.47 36.68 39.05
C ARG A 9 -43.34 35.70 37.89
N THR A 10 -42.94 36.23 36.74
CA THR A 10 -42.43 35.50 35.57
C THR A 10 -41.06 34.92 35.91
N VAL A 11 -40.90 33.61 35.85
CA VAL A 11 -39.57 32.95 35.89
C VAL A 11 -39.15 32.68 34.45
N ALA A 12 -38.18 33.46 33.97
CA ALA A 12 -37.54 33.25 32.68
C ALA A 12 -36.67 31.97 32.71
N ARG A 13 -36.85 31.11 31.71
CA ARG A 13 -36.00 29.94 31.46
C ARG A 13 -34.66 30.41 30.88
N THR A 14 -33.56 30.09 31.54
CA THR A 14 -32.20 30.22 31.00
C THR A 14 -31.85 28.95 30.20
N PRO A 15 -31.28 29.04 28.99
CA PRO A 15 -30.90 27.85 28.23
C PRO A 15 -29.63 27.22 28.80
N LEU A 16 -29.66 25.89 28.96
CA LEU A 16 -28.47 25.06 29.23
C LEU A 16 -27.54 25.10 28.02
N ARG A 17 -26.36 25.69 28.20
CA ARG A 17 -25.25 25.64 27.25
C ARG A 17 -24.67 24.22 27.28
N SER A 18 -24.66 23.52 26.14
CA SER A 18 -23.96 22.25 26.02
C SER A 18 -22.45 22.48 26.11
N ILE A 19 -21.80 21.75 27.02
CA ILE A 19 -20.35 21.69 27.12
C ILE A 19 -19.90 20.67 26.05
N LYS A 20 -19.41 21.16 24.91
CA LYS A 20 -18.61 20.34 24.00
C LYS A 20 -17.22 20.21 24.62
N GLN A 21 -16.88 19.02 25.14
CA GLN A 21 -15.48 18.69 25.42
C GLN A 21 -14.77 18.47 24.09
N SER A 22 -13.93 19.42 23.71
CA SER A 22 -12.91 19.26 22.69
C SER A 22 -11.77 18.43 23.27
N GLN A 23 -11.62 17.18 22.83
CA GLN A 23 -10.34 16.46 22.95
C GLN A 23 -9.53 16.74 21.69
N ALA A 24 -8.72 17.78 21.75
CA ALA A 24 -7.62 17.95 20.81
C ALA A 24 -6.49 17.02 21.27
N VAL A 25 -6.22 15.95 20.51
CA VAL A 25 -5.00 15.16 20.70
C VAL A 25 -3.87 15.95 20.04
N ALA A 26 -3.01 16.52 20.88
CA ALA A 26 -1.81 17.21 20.44
C ALA A 26 -0.78 16.18 19.95
N VAL A 27 -0.58 16.11 18.63
CA VAL A 27 0.58 15.45 18.03
C VAL A 27 1.82 16.25 18.44
N ARG A 28 2.63 15.69 19.34
CA ARG A 28 3.95 16.26 19.67
C ARG A 28 4.90 15.97 18.52
N ALA A 29 5.23 17.01 17.77
CA ALA A 29 6.36 17.02 16.86
C ALA A 29 7.66 16.71 17.62
N PHE A 30 8.30 15.59 17.30
CA PHE A 30 9.69 15.35 17.68
C PHE A 30 10.60 16.11 16.72
N ALA A 31 10.87 17.38 17.05
CA ALA A 31 11.99 18.10 16.47
C ALA A 31 13.29 17.60 17.14
N SER A 32 14.17 16.97 16.37
CA SER A 32 15.59 16.90 16.72
C SER A 32 16.40 17.61 15.63
N ARG A 33 17.02 18.71 16.06
CA ARG A 33 17.91 19.57 15.29
C ARG A 33 19.33 19.21 15.69
N SER A 34 20.15 18.79 14.73
CA SER A 34 21.62 18.77 14.88
C SER A 34 22.27 18.61 13.51
N GLN A 35 22.50 19.73 12.82
CA GLN A 35 23.57 19.80 11.83
C GLN A 35 24.90 19.91 12.56
N HIS A 36 25.84 19.02 12.27
CA HIS A 36 27.28 19.26 12.38
C HIS A 36 27.94 18.65 11.15
N GLY A 37 28.61 19.51 10.38
CA GLY A 37 29.26 19.15 9.12
C GLY A 37 30.45 18.21 9.31
N TYR A 38 30.61 17.30 8.37
CA TYR A 38 31.87 16.63 8.11
C TYR A 38 32.09 16.59 6.60
N GLN A 39 32.96 17.46 6.13
CA GLN A 39 33.51 17.44 4.77
C GLN A 39 34.63 16.40 4.77
N LYS A 40 34.38 15.22 4.18
CA LYS A 40 35.43 14.21 3.95
C LYS A 40 35.78 14.16 2.47
N GLN A 41 37.05 14.47 2.19
CA GLN A 41 37.71 14.35 0.90
C GLN A 41 37.58 12.93 0.33
N ILE A 42 37.42 12.86 -0.99
CA ILE A 42 37.48 11.65 -1.81
C ILE A 42 38.95 11.22 -1.94
N PRO A 43 39.34 9.98 -1.57
CA PRO A 43 40.55 9.35 -2.10
C PRO A 43 40.18 8.40 -3.23
N SER A 44 41.06 8.34 -4.23
CA SER A 44 40.89 7.60 -5.47
C SER A 44 41.08 6.08 -5.33
N LYS A 45 40.41 5.35 -6.24
CA LYS A 45 40.75 4.07 -6.90
C LYS A 45 41.55 3.03 -6.10
N ASN A 46 40.95 1.84 -5.87
CA ASN A 46 41.43 0.58 -6.47
C ASN A 46 40.53 -0.65 -6.20
N ALA A 47 40.49 -1.52 -7.22
CA ALA A 47 40.21 -2.97 -7.28
C ALA A 47 38.82 -3.49 -6.82
N VAL A 48 38.00 -3.89 -7.81
CA VAL A 48 36.77 -4.67 -7.63
C VAL A 48 37.05 -6.14 -7.95
N ASN A 49 36.61 -7.04 -7.06
CA ASN A 49 36.82 -8.49 -7.07
C ASN A 49 35.94 -9.18 -8.15
N PRO A 50 36.47 -10.07 -9.03
CA PRO A 50 35.72 -10.63 -10.17
C PRO A 50 34.47 -11.46 -9.82
N GLY A 51 34.29 -11.89 -8.57
CA GLY A 51 33.15 -12.70 -8.13
C GLY A 51 31.81 -11.95 -8.02
N VAL A 52 31.82 -10.61 -8.02
CA VAL A 52 30.60 -9.78 -7.87
C VAL A 52 29.94 -9.45 -9.22
N LEU A 53 30.66 -9.59 -10.34
CA LEU A 53 30.14 -9.30 -11.68
C LEU A 53 29.14 -10.36 -12.19
N GLY A 54 29.24 -11.61 -11.74
CA GLY A 54 28.39 -12.70 -12.23
C GLY A 54 26.92 -12.58 -11.81
N ALA A 55 26.65 -12.12 -10.58
CA ALA A 55 25.29 -11.99 -10.06
C ALA A 55 24.57 -10.74 -10.59
N LEU A 56 25.29 -9.64 -10.80
CA LEU A 56 24.73 -8.41 -11.36
C LEU A 56 24.40 -8.56 -12.86
N ALA A 57 25.20 -9.32 -13.60
CA ALA A 57 24.96 -9.58 -15.02
C ALA A 57 23.70 -10.41 -15.26
N ALA A 58 23.40 -11.42 -14.42
CA ALA A 58 22.19 -12.22 -14.56
C ALA A 58 20.90 -11.41 -14.28
N GLY A 59 20.91 -10.55 -13.26
CA GLY A 59 19.79 -9.65 -12.95
C GLY A 59 19.58 -8.57 -14.02
N ALA A 60 20.67 -8.01 -14.56
CA ALA A 60 20.62 -7.03 -15.64
C ALA A 60 20.19 -7.65 -16.97
N LEU A 61 20.64 -8.87 -17.28
CA LEU A 61 20.26 -9.60 -18.50
C LEU A 61 18.82 -10.10 -18.44
N ALA A 62 18.33 -10.55 -17.28
CA ALA A 62 16.90 -10.81 -17.10
C ALA A 62 16.10 -9.52 -17.31
N GLY A 63 16.50 -8.42 -16.66
CA GLY A 63 15.87 -7.10 -16.85
C GLY A 63 15.87 -6.63 -18.31
N TRP A 64 16.96 -6.85 -19.05
CA TRP A 64 17.09 -6.48 -20.46
C TRP A 64 16.27 -7.40 -21.39
N TYR A 65 16.28 -8.71 -21.16
CA TYR A 65 15.54 -9.68 -21.98
C TYR A 65 14.01 -9.56 -21.79
N PHE A 66 13.53 -9.14 -20.61
CA PHE A 66 12.12 -8.78 -20.42
C PHE A 66 11.72 -7.50 -21.18
N TYR A 67 12.68 -6.65 -21.56
CA TYR A 67 12.44 -5.35 -22.20
C TYR A 67 12.35 -5.40 -23.73
N SER A 68 12.88 -6.44 -24.37
CA SER A 68 12.96 -6.53 -25.84
C SER A 68 12.18 -7.72 -26.40
N SER A 69 10.84 -7.59 -26.47
CA SER A 69 10.00 -8.43 -27.34
C SER A 69 9.13 -7.52 -28.22
N PRO A 70 9.23 -7.61 -29.56
CA PRO A 70 8.41 -6.83 -30.46
C PRO A 70 7.05 -7.50 -30.64
N SER A 71 6.02 -6.87 -30.07
CA SER A 71 4.64 -7.05 -30.52
C SER A 71 4.02 -5.66 -30.61
N ASP A 72 3.68 -5.27 -31.84
CA ASP A 72 3.10 -4.00 -32.23
C ASP A 72 1.69 -3.86 -31.66
N GLN A 73 1.61 -3.29 -30.46
CA GLN A 73 0.56 -2.33 -30.10
C GLN A 73 1.22 -1.27 -29.21
N GLN A 74 1.46 -0.10 -29.83
CA GLN A 74 1.93 1.10 -29.17
C GLN A 74 0.82 1.54 -28.20
N ALA A 75 1.14 1.53 -26.90
CA ALA A 75 0.23 1.95 -25.84
C ALA A 75 -0.40 3.29 -26.21
N THR A 76 -1.74 3.35 -26.19
CA THR A 76 -2.47 4.54 -26.62
C THR A 76 -2.18 5.70 -25.67
N GLY A 77 -1.46 6.70 -26.20
CA GLY A 77 -1.61 8.10 -25.86
C GLY A 77 -0.56 8.64 -24.90
N ASP A 78 0.30 9.51 -25.42
CA ASP A 78 1.18 10.41 -24.67
C ASP A 78 0.41 11.43 -23.79
N SER A 79 -0.88 11.21 -23.47
CA SER A 79 -1.74 12.11 -22.71
C SER A 79 -1.16 12.40 -21.33
N TRP A 80 -0.49 11.42 -20.72
CA TRP A 80 0.20 11.56 -19.45
C TRP A 80 1.24 12.70 -19.46
N ARG A 81 1.80 13.07 -20.62
CA ARG A 81 2.74 14.21 -20.73
C ARG A 81 2.09 15.56 -20.42
N LYS A 82 0.76 15.63 -20.43
CA LYS A 82 -0.02 16.83 -20.05
C LYS A 82 -0.39 16.85 -18.56
N VAL A 83 0.01 15.84 -17.79
CA VAL A 83 -0.36 15.69 -16.38
C VAL A 83 0.79 16.21 -15.51
N ASP A 84 0.45 17.11 -14.58
CA ASP A 84 1.36 17.50 -13.50
C ASP A 84 1.23 16.51 -12.34
N PHE A 85 2.09 15.49 -12.34
CA PHE A 85 2.05 14.44 -11.31
C PHE A 85 2.41 14.91 -9.91
N ASN A 86 3.14 16.02 -9.75
CA ASN A 86 3.36 16.60 -8.41
C ASN A 86 2.05 17.14 -7.84
N LYS A 87 1.21 17.75 -8.70
CA LYS A 87 -0.12 18.22 -8.28
C LYS A 87 -1.07 17.06 -8.01
N VAL A 88 -1.03 16.00 -8.83
CA VAL A 88 -1.83 14.78 -8.59
C VAL A 88 -1.43 14.13 -7.27
N TYR A 89 -0.13 14.00 -6.98
CA TYR A 89 0.38 13.50 -5.71
C TYR A 89 -0.23 14.26 -4.53
N LYS A 90 -0.14 15.61 -4.55
CA LYS A 90 -0.68 16.46 -3.47
C LYS A 90 -2.20 16.30 -3.30
N ASP A 91 -2.93 16.20 -4.41
CA ASP A 91 -4.38 16.02 -4.35
C ASP A 91 -4.76 14.63 -3.81
N ILE A 92 -4.00 13.57 -4.12
CA ILE A 92 -4.22 12.25 -3.53
C ILE A 92 -3.91 12.28 -2.02
N ALA A 93 -2.82 12.94 -1.62
CA ALA A 93 -2.45 13.07 -0.21
C ALA A 93 -3.59 13.73 0.59
N GLY A 94 -4.24 14.75 0.02
CA GLY A 94 -5.44 15.39 0.60
C GLY A 94 -6.70 14.52 0.64
N LEU A 95 -6.69 13.29 0.09
CA LEU A 95 -7.79 12.33 0.21
C LEU A 95 -7.55 11.26 1.27
N LEU A 96 -6.34 11.19 1.84
CA LEU A 96 -5.94 10.10 2.73
C LEU A 96 -6.68 10.16 4.05
N GLU A 97 -6.74 11.32 4.71
CA GLU A 97 -7.42 11.47 6.00
C GLU A 97 -8.94 11.60 5.81
N ASP A 98 -9.70 10.78 6.54
CA ASP A 98 -11.16 10.82 6.57
C ASP A 98 -11.66 10.10 7.83
N GLU A 99 -12.08 10.85 8.86
CA GLU A 99 -12.51 10.30 10.16
C GLU A 99 -13.70 9.33 10.05
N ASP A 100 -14.48 9.42 8.97
CA ASP A 100 -15.64 8.57 8.71
C ASP A 100 -15.26 7.23 8.02
N TYR A 101 -13.99 7.00 7.71
CA TYR A 101 -13.53 5.80 7.01
C TYR A 101 -12.52 4.97 7.82
N ASP A 102 -12.92 3.75 8.19
CA ASP A 102 -12.10 2.73 8.85
C ASP A 102 -11.28 3.32 10.03
N ASP A 103 -9.96 3.36 9.89
CA ASP A 103 -9.02 3.85 10.92
C ASP A 103 -8.73 5.36 10.79
N GLY A 104 -9.68 6.11 10.23
CA GLY A 104 -9.53 7.54 9.91
C GLY A 104 -8.75 7.79 8.62
N SER A 105 -8.52 6.76 7.79
CA SER A 105 -7.65 6.89 6.60
C SER A 105 -7.96 5.93 5.45
N TYR A 106 -7.96 6.47 4.23
CA TYR A 106 -7.96 5.73 2.96
C TYR A 106 -6.59 5.19 2.55
N GLY A 107 -5.52 5.60 3.22
CA GLY A 107 -4.16 5.21 2.85
C GLY A 107 -3.95 3.70 2.75
N PRO A 108 -4.32 2.89 3.77
CA PRO A 108 -4.19 1.44 3.68
C PRO A 108 -4.93 0.82 2.48
N VAL A 109 -6.14 1.29 2.16
CA VAL A 109 -6.91 0.75 1.03
C VAL A 109 -6.34 1.20 -0.32
N PHE A 110 -5.68 2.35 -0.40
CA PHE A 110 -4.96 2.77 -1.62
C PHE A 110 -3.71 1.93 -1.88
N VAL A 111 -2.95 1.57 -0.83
CA VAL A 111 -1.84 0.61 -0.95
C VAL A 111 -2.38 -0.74 -1.44
N ARG A 112 -3.48 -1.23 -0.86
CA ARG A 112 -4.12 -2.47 -1.30
C ARG A 112 -4.63 -2.37 -2.75
N LEU A 113 -5.27 -1.27 -3.16
CA LEU A 113 -5.72 -1.10 -4.54
C LEU A 113 -4.56 -1.15 -5.52
N ALA A 114 -3.46 -0.46 -5.24
CA ALA A 114 -2.26 -0.47 -6.07
C ALA A 114 -1.63 -1.88 -6.16
N TRP A 115 -1.57 -2.60 -5.03
CA TRP A 115 -1.14 -4.00 -4.99
C TRP A 115 -2.02 -4.88 -5.87
N HIS A 116 -3.33 -4.88 -5.65
CA HIS A 116 -4.28 -5.76 -6.34
C HIS A 116 -4.38 -5.45 -7.84
N ALA A 117 -4.31 -4.17 -8.23
CA ALA A 117 -4.26 -3.79 -9.64
C ALA A 117 -2.98 -4.25 -10.34
N SER A 118 -1.92 -4.56 -9.60
CA SER A 118 -0.63 -4.99 -10.17
C SER A 118 -0.37 -6.50 -10.01
N GLY A 119 -0.93 -7.11 -8.96
CA GLY A 119 -0.64 -8.48 -8.53
C GLY A 119 -1.21 -9.58 -9.41
N THR A 120 -1.97 -9.23 -10.46
CA THR A 120 -2.51 -10.19 -11.42
C THR A 120 -1.51 -10.56 -12.53
N PHE A 121 -0.33 -9.94 -12.57
CA PHE A 121 0.66 -10.18 -13.62
C PHE A 121 1.17 -11.64 -13.63
N ASP A 122 1.41 -12.14 -14.84
CA ASP A 122 2.02 -13.44 -15.10
C ASP A 122 3.20 -13.28 -16.07
N THR A 123 4.41 -13.64 -15.60
CA THR A 123 5.64 -13.54 -16.39
C THR A 123 5.67 -14.46 -17.61
N LYS A 124 4.90 -15.56 -17.62
CA LYS A 124 4.84 -16.51 -18.74
C LYS A 124 3.88 -16.03 -19.82
N THR A 125 2.64 -15.69 -19.44
CA THR A 125 1.61 -15.28 -20.40
C THR A 125 1.68 -13.79 -20.77
N LYS A 126 2.40 -12.98 -19.98
CA LYS A 126 2.48 -11.52 -20.11
C LYS A 126 1.13 -10.82 -19.99
N THR A 127 0.19 -11.41 -19.25
CA THR A 127 -1.16 -10.83 -19.02
C THR A 127 -1.34 -10.38 -17.57
N GLY A 128 -2.30 -9.49 -17.34
CA GLY A 128 -2.53 -8.83 -16.05
C GLY A 128 -1.50 -7.73 -15.76
N GLY A 129 -1.45 -7.30 -14.50
CA GLY A 129 -0.64 -6.15 -14.09
C GLY A 129 -1.41 -4.83 -14.17
N SER A 130 -0.75 -3.74 -13.80
CA SER A 130 -1.39 -2.44 -13.60
C SER A 130 -1.73 -1.67 -14.88
N ASN A 131 -1.17 -2.09 -16.02
CA ASN A 131 -1.54 -1.54 -17.32
C ASN A 131 -2.91 -2.06 -17.74
N GLY A 132 -3.75 -1.20 -18.32
CA GLY A 132 -5.14 -1.51 -18.70
C GLY A 132 -6.17 -1.12 -17.63
N ALA A 133 -5.75 -1.07 -16.35
CA ALA A 133 -6.62 -0.79 -15.21
C ALA A 133 -7.88 -1.68 -15.22
N THR A 134 -7.70 -2.96 -15.54
CA THR A 134 -8.75 -3.96 -15.76
C THR A 134 -9.57 -4.25 -14.50
N ILE A 135 -9.03 -3.99 -13.30
CA ILE A 135 -9.74 -4.05 -12.02
C ILE A 135 -11.01 -3.17 -11.95
N ARG A 136 -11.24 -2.29 -12.95
CA ARG A 136 -12.49 -1.53 -13.13
C ARG A 136 -13.64 -2.37 -13.68
N PHE A 137 -13.34 -3.45 -14.40
CA PHE A 137 -14.29 -4.21 -15.19
C PHE A 137 -14.59 -5.57 -14.56
N HIS A 138 -15.78 -6.12 -14.86
CA HIS A 138 -16.07 -7.52 -14.58
C HIS A 138 -15.33 -8.41 -15.59
N PRO A 139 -14.89 -9.62 -15.22
CA PRO A 139 -15.09 -10.26 -13.92
C PRO A 139 -14.13 -9.78 -12.82
N GLU A 140 -13.01 -9.13 -13.15
CA GLU A 140 -11.91 -8.86 -12.20
C GLU A 140 -12.32 -8.00 -11.00
N ALA A 141 -13.17 -6.99 -11.22
CA ALA A 141 -13.71 -6.13 -10.16
C ALA A 141 -14.51 -6.93 -9.11
N ASN A 142 -15.01 -8.13 -9.46
CA ASN A 142 -15.86 -8.99 -8.64
C ASN A 142 -15.15 -10.24 -8.11
N HIS A 143 -13.88 -10.45 -8.44
CA HIS A 143 -13.11 -11.51 -7.80
C HIS A 143 -13.13 -11.32 -6.29
N GLY A 144 -13.25 -12.42 -5.54
CA GLY A 144 -13.40 -12.36 -4.07
C GLY A 144 -12.27 -11.60 -3.39
N ALA A 145 -11.04 -11.77 -3.88
CA ALA A 145 -9.86 -11.06 -3.39
C ALA A 145 -9.94 -9.52 -3.54
N ASN A 146 -10.77 -9.00 -4.44
CA ASN A 146 -10.93 -7.57 -4.70
C ASN A 146 -12.11 -6.93 -3.93
N ALA A 147 -12.80 -7.69 -3.09
CA ALA A 147 -13.91 -7.18 -2.29
C ALA A 147 -13.49 -5.95 -1.45
N GLY A 148 -14.28 -4.88 -1.55
CA GLY A 148 -14.08 -3.59 -0.88
C GLY A 148 -13.17 -2.60 -1.61
N LEU A 149 -12.51 -2.98 -2.73
CA LEU A 149 -11.66 -2.07 -3.49
C LEU A 149 -12.45 -1.08 -4.36
N ASP A 150 -13.74 -1.30 -4.56
CA ASP A 150 -14.67 -0.34 -5.16
C ASP A 150 -14.73 0.98 -4.37
N VAL A 151 -14.58 0.92 -3.05
CA VAL A 151 -14.54 2.11 -2.17
C VAL A 151 -13.33 2.99 -2.51
N ALA A 152 -12.15 2.39 -2.67
CA ALA A 152 -10.93 3.11 -3.07
C ALA A 152 -11.05 3.68 -4.49
N ARG A 153 -11.54 2.88 -5.45
CA ARG A 153 -11.77 3.35 -6.83
C ARG A 153 -12.71 4.55 -6.86
N LYS A 154 -13.85 4.46 -6.16
CA LYS A 154 -14.83 5.55 -6.04
C LYS A 154 -14.25 6.81 -5.42
N ARG A 155 -13.38 6.68 -4.40
CA ARG A 155 -12.71 7.81 -3.76
C ARG A 155 -11.77 8.55 -4.72
N LEU A 156 -11.15 7.85 -5.68
CA LEU A 156 -10.25 8.42 -6.67
C LEU A 156 -10.95 9.00 -7.91
N GLU A 157 -12.23 8.68 -8.16
CA GLU A 157 -12.99 9.19 -9.31
C GLU A 157 -13.02 10.73 -9.46
N PRO A 158 -13.18 11.54 -8.38
CA PRO A 158 -13.10 12.99 -8.49
C PRO A 158 -11.75 13.47 -9.05
N LEU A 159 -10.64 12.78 -8.73
CA LEU A 159 -9.32 13.11 -9.27
C LEU A 159 -9.18 12.70 -10.72
N LYS A 160 -9.73 11.55 -11.13
CA LYS A 160 -9.80 11.19 -12.56
C LYS A 160 -10.53 12.26 -13.37
N LYS A 161 -11.64 12.80 -12.86
CA LYS A 161 -12.40 13.89 -13.49
C LYS A 161 -11.59 15.18 -13.55
N LYS A 162 -10.86 15.52 -12.48
CA LYS A 162 -9.98 16.71 -12.40
C LYS A 162 -8.79 16.61 -13.35
N TYR A 163 -8.27 15.40 -13.57
CA TYR A 163 -7.11 15.10 -14.41
C TYR A 163 -7.48 14.14 -15.55
N PRO A 164 -8.27 14.56 -16.55
CA PRO A 164 -8.79 13.64 -17.57
C PRO A 164 -7.69 12.92 -18.37
N ASN A 165 -6.49 13.49 -18.45
CA ASN A 165 -5.35 12.94 -19.18
C ASN A 165 -4.56 11.86 -18.40
N ILE A 166 -4.82 11.66 -17.11
CA ILE A 166 -4.24 10.54 -16.34
C ILE A 166 -5.01 9.26 -16.66
N SER A 167 -4.32 8.14 -16.82
CA SER A 167 -4.97 6.83 -16.86
C SER A 167 -5.40 6.41 -15.45
N TYR A 168 -6.41 5.55 -15.34
CA TYR A 168 -6.75 4.90 -14.08
C TYR A 168 -5.59 4.06 -13.56
N GLY A 169 -4.83 3.39 -14.45
CA GLY A 169 -3.64 2.63 -14.06
C GLY A 169 -2.59 3.50 -13.38
N ASP A 170 -2.29 4.67 -13.95
CA ASP A 170 -1.37 5.63 -13.32
C ASP A 170 -1.95 6.20 -12.02
N LEU A 171 -3.25 6.50 -11.98
CA LEU A 171 -3.90 7.02 -10.78
C LEU A 171 -3.89 6.02 -9.61
N TYR A 172 -4.22 4.74 -9.84
CA TYR A 172 -4.27 3.71 -8.80
C TYR A 172 -2.88 3.40 -8.26
N THR A 173 -1.89 3.27 -9.14
CA THR A 173 -0.51 2.99 -8.70
C THR A 173 0.12 4.19 -7.99
N LEU A 174 -0.13 5.42 -8.47
CA LEU A 174 0.32 6.62 -7.79
C LEU A 174 -0.36 6.78 -6.42
N ALA A 175 -1.63 6.38 -6.29
CA ALA A 175 -2.32 6.44 -5.00
C ALA A 175 -1.69 5.52 -3.95
N GLY A 176 -1.22 4.33 -4.35
CA GLY A 176 -0.43 3.47 -3.47
C GLY A 176 0.89 4.09 -3.06
N VAL A 177 1.62 4.73 -3.99
CA VAL A 177 2.89 5.42 -3.70
C VAL A 177 2.68 6.57 -2.72
N VAL A 178 1.68 7.42 -2.96
CA VAL A 178 1.33 8.53 -2.07
C VAL A 178 0.99 8.00 -0.67
N ALA A 179 0.16 6.97 -0.59
CA ALA A 179 -0.21 6.39 0.69
C ALA A 179 0.98 5.78 1.45
N VAL A 180 1.90 5.07 0.79
CA VAL A 180 3.13 4.59 1.46
C VAL A 180 3.93 5.75 2.04
N GLN A 181 4.17 6.81 1.26
CA GLN A 181 5.01 7.92 1.67
C GLN A 181 4.38 8.78 2.76
N GLU A 182 3.12 9.19 2.60
CA GLU A 182 2.42 10.07 3.55
C GLU A 182 2.08 9.37 4.87
N LEU A 183 2.03 8.03 4.89
CA LEU A 183 1.89 7.27 6.14
C LEU A 183 3.24 7.00 6.84
N GLY A 184 4.33 7.65 6.42
CA GLY A 184 5.65 7.55 7.05
C GLY A 184 6.56 6.46 6.49
N GLY A 185 6.18 5.84 5.36
CA GLY A 185 6.98 4.82 4.68
C GLY A 185 8.09 5.40 3.79
N PRO A 186 8.82 4.53 3.07
CA PRO A 186 9.92 4.97 2.22
C PRO A 186 9.44 5.71 0.96
N THR A 187 10.30 6.57 0.41
CA THR A 187 10.12 7.08 -0.96
C THR A 187 10.10 5.93 -1.95
N VAL A 188 9.11 5.89 -2.83
CA VAL A 188 8.96 4.85 -3.86
C VAL A 188 9.10 5.49 -5.23
N ARG A 189 10.07 5.02 -6.02
CA ARG A 189 10.22 5.45 -7.42
C ARG A 189 8.95 5.08 -8.20
N TRP A 190 8.43 6.01 -8.99
CA TRP A 190 7.21 5.81 -9.76
C TRP A 190 7.34 6.36 -11.18
N ARG A 191 6.67 5.74 -12.15
CA ARG A 191 6.68 6.14 -13.56
C ARG A 191 5.26 6.21 -14.11
N PRO A 192 4.92 7.26 -14.88
CA PRO A 192 3.67 7.33 -15.64
C PRO A 192 3.79 6.56 -16.96
N GLY A 193 2.67 6.39 -17.64
CA GLY A 193 2.64 5.86 -19.01
C GLY A 193 1.80 4.60 -19.16
N ARG A 194 1.02 4.21 -18.14
CA ARG A 194 -0.01 3.18 -18.30
C ARG A 194 -1.13 3.68 -19.19
N SER A 195 -1.71 2.78 -19.98
CA SER A 195 -2.93 3.02 -20.74
C SER A 195 -4.12 2.31 -20.07
N ASP A 196 -5.32 2.82 -20.29
CA ASP A 196 -6.55 2.20 -19.81
C ASP A 196 -7.21 1.39 -20.93
N ASP A 197 -7.64 0.18 -20.59
CA ASP A 197 -8.46 -0.63 -21.49
C ASP A 197 -9.88 -0.06 -21.56
N LYS A 198 -10.52 -0.31 -22.69
CA LYS A 198 -11.88 0.18 -22.99
C LYS A 198 -12.96 -0.80 -22.56
N SER A 199 -12.60 -2.06 -22.28
CA SER A 199 -13.52 -3.13 -21.92
C SER A 199 -12.81 -4.18 -21.05
N ASP A 200 -13.55 -5.24 -20.73
CA ASP A 200 -13.16 -6.39 -19.92
C ASP A 200 -12.29 -7.44 -20.64
N GLN A 201 -11.88 -7.21 -21.89
CA GLN A 201 -11.19 -8.22 -22.71
C GLN A 201 -9.91 -8.74 -22.08
N ASP A 202 -9.18 -7.87 -21.37
CA ASP A 202 -7.89 -8.19 -20.75
C ASP A 202 -8.01 -8.51 -19.25
N CYS A 203 -9.23 -8.60 -18.70
CA CYS A 203 -9.45 -9.06 -17.34
C CYS A 203 -8.86 -10.47 -17.15
N THR A 204 -8.06 -10.63 -16.11
CA THR A 204 -7.45 -11.93 -15.80
C THR A 204 -8.48 -12.90 -15.20
N PRO A 205 -8.24 -14.23 -15.22
CA PRO A 205 -9.04 -15.16 -14.42
C PRO A 205 -8.86 -14.92 -12.91
N ASP A 206 -9.81 -15.41 -12.11
CA ASP A 206 -9.69 -15.41 -10.65
C ASP A 206 -8.55 -16.33 -10.17
N GLY A 207 -8.15 -16.19 -8.91
CA GLY A 207 -7.10 -17.00 -8.28
C GLY A 207 -5.67 -16.55 -8.56
N ARG A 208 -5.47 -15.41 -9.25
CA ARG A 208 -4.12 -14.83 -9.42
C ARG A 208 -3.62 -14.09 -8.17
N LEU A 209 -4.51 -13.68 -7.28
CA LEU A 209 -4.16 -13.02 -6.02
C LEU A 209 -4.03 -14.06 -4.89
N PRO A 210 -3.19 -13.80 -3.86
CA PRO A 210 -2.91 -14.78 -2.82
C PRO A 210 -4.13 -15.06 -1.93
N ASP A 211 -4.16 -16.25 -1.34
CA ASP A 211 -5.19 -16.70 -0.41
C ASP A 211 -4.59 -16.64 1.00
N ALA A 212 -5.22 -15.83 1.85
CA ALA A 212 -4.79 -15.57 3.21
C ALA A 212 -4.82 -16.83 4.11
N ALA A 213 -5.61 -17.84 3.76
CA ALA A 213 -5.72 -19.09 4.52
C ALA A 213 -4.58 -20.09 4.24
N GLN A 214 -3.75 -19.83 3.23
CA GLN A 214 -2.70 -20.74 2.77
C GLN A 214 -1.33 -20.43 3.37
N GLY A 215 -0.39 -21.36 3.19
CA GLY A 215 0.98 -21.27 3.71
C GLY A 215 2.04 -20.79 2.69
N ALA A 216 3.31 -20.97 3.06
CA ALA A 216 4.46 -20.45 2.33
C ALA A 216 4.55 -20.91 0.87
N ASP A 217 4.20 -22.16 0.57
CA ASP A 217 4.25 -22.69 -0.81
C ASP A 217 3.28 -21.96 -1.74
N HIS A 218 2.04 -21.74 -1.29
CA HIS A 218 1.06 -20.95 -2.05
C HIS A 218 1.53 -19.51 -2.27
N VAL A 219 2.05 -18.88 -1.21
CA VAL A 219 2.60 -17.52 -1.30
C VAL A 219 3.71 -17.47 -2.34
N ARG A 220 4.64 -18.44 -2.33
CA ARG A 220 5.69 -18.52 -3.35
C ARG A 220 5.12 -18.74 -4.74
N ASP A 221 4.18 -19.66 -4.93
CA ASP A 221 3.59 -19.94 -6.25
C ASP A 221 2.98 -18.69 -6.89
N ILE A 222 2.25 -17.89 -6.10
CA ILE A 222 1.65 -16.63 -6.56
C ILE A 222 2.73 -15.60 -6.94
N PHE A 223 3.72 -15.39 -6.10
CA PHE A 223 4.72 -14.33 -6.29
C PHE A 223 5.82 -14.73 -7.29
N TYR A 224 6.18 -16.01 -7.39
CA TYR A 224 7.12 -16.53 -8.38
C TYR A 224 6.55 -16.45 -9.78
N ARG A 225 5.23 -16.62 -9.95
CA ARG A 225 4.54 -16.32 -11.23
C ARG A 225 4.80 -14.87 -11.67
N MET A 226 4.84 -13.94 -10.74
CA MET A 226 5.11 -12.51 -10.97
C MET A 226 6.61 -12.18 -11.10
N GLY A 227 7.50 -13.13 -10.82
CA GLY A 227 8.95 -12.98 -10.92
C GLY A 227 9.62 -12.37 -9.68
N PHE A 228 9.01 -12.53 -8.50
CA PHE A 228 9.61 -12.12 -7.23
C PHE A 228 10.46 -13.24 -6.60
N ASN A 229 11.39 -12.87 -5.74
CA ASN A 229 12.13 -13.79 -4.88
C ASN A 229 11.67 -13.70 -3.41
N ASP A 230 12.08 -14.63 -2.55
CA ASP A 230 11.67 -14.68 -1.14
C ASP A 230 11.92 -13.38 -0.35
N GLN A 231 13.00 -12.66 -0.64
CA GLN A 231 13.33 -11.39 0.02
C GLN A 231 12.34 -10.28 -0.35
N GLU A 232 11.98 -10.18 -1.63
CA GLU A 232 11.02 -9.20 -2.12
C GLU A 232 9.60 -9.52 -1.62
N ILE A 233 9.23 -10.80 -1.57
CA ILE A 233 7.95 -11.26 -1.00
C ILE A 233 7.85 -10.87 0.48
N ALA A 234 8.91 -11.18 1.26
CA ALA A 234 8.99 -10.83 2.67
C ALA A 234 8.99 -9.32 2.91
N ALA A 235 9.53 -8.51 1.99
CA ALA A 235 9.42 -7.06 2.06
C ALA A 235 7.96 -6.63 1.82
N LEU A 236 7.32 -7.11 0.75
CA LEU A 236 5.97 -6.68 0.36
C LEU A 236 4.90 -6.99 1.42
N VAL A 237 4.98 -8.13 2.11
CA VAL A 237 4.01 -8.47 3.18
C VAL A 237 4.09 -7.50 4.36
N GLY A 238 5.20 -6.77 4.55
CA GLY A 238 5.32 -5.74 5.58
C GLY A 238 4.29 -4.61 5.45
N ALA A 239 3.67 -4.45 4.28
CA ALA A 239 2.53 -3.54 4.11
C ALA A 239 1.31 -3.92 4.98
N HIS A 240 1.23 -5.13 5.52
CA HIS A 240 0.24 -5.51 6.54
C HIS A 240 0.42 -4.75 7.88
N ALA A 241 1.50 -3.97 8.04
CA ALA A 241 1.54 -2.94 9.07
C ALA A 241 0.41 -1.89 8.91
N LEU A 242 -0.19 -1.79 7.71
CA LEU A 242 -1.28 -0.88 7.41
C LEU A 242 -2.66 -1.57 7.41
N GLY A 243 -3.63 -0.88 8.00
CA GLY A 243 -5.05 -1.21 7.92
C GLY A 243 -5.46 -2.43 8.73
N ARG A 244 -6.50 -3.09 8.24
CA ARG A 244 -7.19 -4.19 8.92
C ARG A 244 -7.93 -5.07 7.93
N CYS A 245 -8.27 -6.28 8.37
CA CYS A 245 -9.25 -7.12 7.71
C CYS A 245 -10.68 -6.78 8.16
N HIS A 246 -11.64 -6.96 7.24
CA HIS A 246 -13.07 -6.85 7.50
C HIS A 246 -13.78 -8.15 7.12
N SER A 247 -14.64 -8.65 8.01
CA SER A 247 -15.38 -9.90 7.81
C SER A 247 -16.25 -9.85 6.56
N SER A 248 -16.83 -8.68 6.25
CA SER A 248 -17.68 -8.45 5.08
C SER A 248 -16.93 -8.40 3.74
N ARG A 249 -15.60 -8.34 3.76
CA ARG A 249 -14.75 -8.26 2.55
C ARG A 249 -13.96 -9.55 2.36
N SER A 250 -13.18 -9.91 3.38
CA SER A 250 -12.20 -11.00 3.31
C SER A 250 -12.61 -12.25 4.11
N GLY A 251 -13.68 -12.16 4.90
CA GLY A 251 -14.02 -13.16 5.91
C GLY A 251 -13.19 -13.03 7.19
N PHE A 252 -11.98 -12.46 7.15
CA PHE A 252 -11.10 -12.20 8.30
C PHE A 252 -11.43 -10.89 9.01
N GLU A 253 -11.03 -10.73 10.28
CA GLU A 253 -11.38 -9.55 11.08
C GLU A 253 -10.25 -9.09 12.00
N GLY A 254 -9.99 -7.77 11.98
CA GLY A 254 -9.11 -7.08 12.92
C GLY A 254 -7.87 -6.45 12.27
N PRO A 255 -7.24 -5.47 12.94
CA PRO A 255 -5.96 -4.90 12.53
C PRO A 255 -4.80 -5.83 12.89
N TRP A 256 -3.67 -5.67 12.18
CA TRP A 256 -2.43 -6.37 12.52
C TRP A 256 -1.73 -5.77 13.74
N ASN A 257 -1.89 -4.47 13.98
CA ASN A 257 -1.20 -3.75 15.05
C ASN A 257 -2.01 -2.53 15.55
N ALA A 258 -1.47 -1.81 16.54
CA ALA A 258 -2.12 -0.66 17.18
C ALA A 258 -2.10 0.65 16.36
N SER A 259 -1.30 0.72 15.31
CA SER A 259 -1.06 1.91 14.47
C SER A 259 -1.31 1.62 12.98
N PRO A 260 -2.56 1.25 12.59
CA PRO A 260 -2.89 0.79 11.24
C PRO A 260 -2.75 1.87 10.15
N THR A 261 -2.41 3.11 10.51
CA THR A 261 -2.20 4.23 9.59
C THR A 261 -0.76 4.75 9.64
N THR A 262 0.18 3.97 10.16
CA THR A 262 1.61 4.32 10.18
C THR A 262 2.43 3.19 9.58
N PHE A 263 3.19 3.49 8.53
CA PHE A 263 4.03 2.51 7.85
C PHE A 263 5.31 2.30 8.67
N THR A 264 5.42 1.14 9.32
CA THR A 264 6.54 0.78 10.21
C THR A 264 6.97 -0.65 9.96
N ASN A 265 8.03 -1.11 10.63
CA ASN A 265 8.39 -2.53 10.66
C ASN A 265 7.60 -3.36 11.71
N TYR A 266 6.51 -2.83 12.30
CA TYR A 266 5.79 -3.48 13.39
C TYR A 266 5.20 -4.84 13.02
N PHE A 267 4.81 -5.03 11.76
CA PHE A 267 4.40 -6.35 11.28
C PHE A 267 5.43 -7.44 11.64
N TYR A 268 6.72 -7.15 11.49
CA TYR A 268 7.79 -8.13 11.75
C TYR A 268 8.11 -8.28 13.22
N THR A 269 8.19 -7.17 13.97
CA THR A 269 8.50 -7.20 15.41
C THR A 269 7.41 -7.94 16.17
N GLU A 270 6.15 -7.60 15.93
CA GLU A 270 4.99 -8.23 16.57
C GLU A 270 4.84 -9.69 16.14
N LEU A 271 5.06 -10.01 14.85
CA LEU A 271 5.05 -11.39 14.38
C LEU A 271 6.04 -12.27 15.16
N LEU A 272 7.24 -11.76 15.49
CA LEU A 272 8.25 -12.50 16.23
C LEU A 272 7.98 -12.54 17.74
N GLU A 273 7.69 -11.40 18.35
CA GLU A 273 7.63 -11.18 19.79
C GLU A 273 6.32 -11.68 20.41
N ASP A 274 5.20 -11.50 19.71
CA ASP A 274 3.90 -11.87 20.25
C ASP A 274 3.66 -13.38 20.21
N LYS A 275 2.87 -13.80 21.20
CA LYS A 275 2.34 -15.16 21.27
C LYS A 275 0.99 -15.21 20.55
N TRP A 276 1.00 -15.76 19.36
CA TRP A 276 -0.18 -15.97 18.53
C TRP A 276 -0.93 -17.24 18.91
N VAL A 277 -2.25 -17.13 19.09
CA VAL A 277 -3.15 -18.27 19.39
C VAL A 277 -4.35 -18.28 18.44
N PRO A 278 -4.94 -19.45 18.14
CA PRO A 278 -6.16 -19.53 17.35
C PRO A 278 -7.30 -18.66 17.90
N LYS A 279 -7.89 -17.83 17.04
CA LYS A 279 -9.11 -17.08 17.35
C LYS A 279 -10.29 -18.04 17.43
N LYS A 280 -11.08 -17.96 18.50
CA LYS A 280 -12.32 -18.73 18.68
C LYS A 280 -13.51 -17.91 18.20
N TRP A 281 -14.01 -18.20 17.00
CA TRP A 281 -15.08 -17.44 16.35
C TRP A 281 -15.66 -18.20 15.16
N ASN A 282 -16.66 -17.62 14.46
CA ASN A 282 -17.37 -18.25 13.34
C ASN A 282 -16.79 -17.92 11.95
N GLY A 283 -15.70 -17.16 11.89
CA GLY A 283 -15.02 -16.84 10.64
C GLY A 283 -13.94 -17.89 10.29
N PRO A 284 -13.20 -17.66 9.19
CA PRO A 284 -12.06 -18.49 8.82
C PRO A 284 -11.00 -18.54 9.93
N PHE A 285 -10.16 -19.57 9.88
CA PHE A 285 -9.08 -19.74 10.85
C PHE A 285 -8.10 -18.56 10.77
N GLN A 286 -7.94 -17.82 11.86
CA GLN A 286 -6.96 -16.76 12.02
C GLN A 286 -6.37 -16.80 13.42
N TYR A 287 -5.22 -16.15 13.60
CA TYR A 287 -4.59 -15.97 14.88
C TYR A 287 -5.00 -14.65 15.50
N VAL A 288 -4.92 -14.59 16.83
CA VAL A 288 -4.93 -13.36 17.61
C VAL A 288 -3.80 -13.37 18.62
N ASP A 289 -3.34 -12.18 19.02
CA ASP A 289 -2.37 -12.05 20.09
C ASP A 289 -2.95 -12.60 21.41
N LYS A 290 -2.15 -13.35 22.18
CA LYS A 290 -2.64 -13.97 23.43
C LYS A 290 -2.94 -12.93 24.52
N GLN A 291 -2.27 -11.78 24.48
CA GLN A 291 -2.28 -10.81 25.57
C GLN A 291 -3.59 -10.03 25.64
N SER A 292 -4.03 -9.48 24.52
CA SER A 292 -5.20 -8.62 24.38
C SER A 292 -6.29 -9.25 23.52
N GLY A 293 -5.92 -10.09 22.54
CA GLY A 293 -6.83 -10.65 21.55
C GLY A 293 -7.34 -9.61 20.53
N GLN A 294 -6.71 -8.45 20.45
CA GLN A 294 -7.11 -7.33 19.58
C GLN A 294 -6.44 -7.38 18.21
N PHE A 295 -5.18 -7.82 18.17
CA PHE A 295 -4.38 -7.88 16.96
C PHE A 295 -4.45 -9.27 16.36
N MET A 296 -4.29 -9.35 15.04
CA MET A 296 -4.45 -10.58 14.30
C MET A 296 -3.29 -10.86 13.36
N MET A 297 -3.12 -12.14 13.04
CA MET A 297 -2.29 -12.60 11.93
C MET A 297 -3.07 -13.61 11.12
N LEU A 298 -2.95 -13.54 9.81
CA LEU A 298 -3.47 -14.53 8.88
C LEU A 298 -2.60 -15.80 8.93
N PRO A 299 -3.13 -16.97 8.52
CA PRO A 299 -2.30 -18.15 8.28
C PRO A 299 -1.12 -17.88 7.34
N ALA A 300 -1.34 -17.11 6.27
CA ALA A 300 -0.29 -16.67 5.36
C ALA A 300 0.78 -15.80 6.04
N ASP A 301 0.41 -14.96 7.02
CA ASP A 301 1.37 -14.13 7.77
C ASP A 301 2.25 -15.00 8.68
N ILE A 302 1.63 -15.94 9.42
CA ILE A 302 2.37 -16.88 10.29
C ILE A 302 3.36 -17.73 9.48
N ALA A 303 3.06 -18.03 8.21
CA ALA A 303 3.97 -18.75 7.33
C ALA A 303 5.34 -18.06 7.17
N PHE A 304 5.41 -16.73 7.24
CA PHE A 304 6.68 -15.99 7.18
C PHE A 304 7.56 -16.22 8.42
N LYS A 305 6.95 -16.53 9.57
CA LYS A 305 7.66 -16.85 10.83
C LYS A 305 8.15 -18.29 10.86
N THR A 306 7.39 -19.21 10.27
CA THR A 306 7.61 -20.67 10.39
C THR A 306 8.44 -21.24 9.25
N ASP A 307 8.39 -20.66 8.05
CA ASP A 307 9.23 -21.04 6.93
C ASP A 307 10.65 -20.48 7.09
N SER A 308 11.67 -21.34 6.99
CA SER A 308 13.07 -20.95 7.24
C SER A 308 13.62 -19.89 6.27
N GLN A 309 13.17 -19.86 5.01
CA GLN A 309 13.68 -18.92 4.01
C GLN A 309 12.99 -17.56 4.13
N PHE A 310 11.71 -17.51 4.53
CA PHE A 310 11.08 -16.24 4.87
C PHE A 310 11.56 -15.70 6.21
N ARG A 311 11.72 -16.58 7.21
CA ARG A 311 12.08 -16.20 8.58
C ARG A 311 13.34 -15.35 8.67
N LYS A 312 14.39 -15.68 7.90
CA LYS A 312 15.63 -14.87 7.88
C LYS A 312 15.39 -13.41 7.46
N HIS A 313 14.40 -13.17 6.60
CA HIS A 313 14.03 -11.82 6.17
C HIS A 313 13.14 -11.13 7.20
N VAL A 314 12.22 -11.87 7.84
CA VAL A 314 11.44 -11.36 8.98
C VAL A 314 12.37 -10.89 10.10
N GLU A 315 13.35 -11.70 10.50
CA GLU A 315 14.33 -11.36 11.54
C GLU A 315 15.18 -10.15 11.15
N LYS A 316 15.60 -10.05 9.87
CA LYS A 316 16.29 -8.87 9.33
C LYS A 316 15.45 -7.61 9.48
N TYR A 317 14.20 -7.62 9.02
CA TYR A 317 13.33 -6.44 8.98
C TYR A 317 12.80 -6.05 10.37
N ALA A 318 12.60 -7.00 11.26
CA ALA A 318 12.30 -6.72 12.67
C ALA A 318 13.47 -5.98 13.35
N ALA A 319 14.71 -6.34 13.04
CA ALA A 319 15.90 -5.71 13.63
C ALA A 319 16.29 -4.37 12.98
N ASP A 320 15.89 -4.13 11.73
CA ASP A 320 16.34 -2.97 10.95
C ASP A 320 15.22 -2.44 10.03
N GLN A 321 14.56 -1.36 10.48
CA GLN A 321 13.49 -0.69 9.73
C GLN A 321 14.02 -0.04 8.44
N ASP A 322 15.24 0.50 8.44
CA ASP A 322 15.82 1.14 7.25
C ASP A 322 16.08 0.10 6.16
N ALA A 323 16.54 -1.09 6.55
CA ALA A 323 16.70 -2.20 5.62
C ALA A 323 15.35 -2.71 5.07
N PHE A 324 14.31 -2.75 5.90
CA PHE A 324 12.94 -3.02 5.42
C PHE A 324 12.48 -1.97 4.41
N PHE A 325 12.63 -0.69 4.73
CA PHE A 325 12.19 0.42 3.88
C PHE A 325 12.92 0.44 2.54
N ALA A 326 14.23 0.22 2.54
CA ALA A 326 15.04 0.17 1.33
C ALA A 326 14.63 -0.99 0.39
N ASP A 327 14.26 -2.13 0.97
CA ASP A 327 13.85 -3.32 0.23
C ASP A 327 12.39 -3.26 -0.23
N PHE A 328 11.49 -2.76 0.62
CA PHE A 328 10.08 -2.53 0.29
C PHE A 328 9.93 -1.54 -0.86
N SER A 329 10.64 -0.41 -0.83
CA SER A 329 10.58 0.59 -1.90
C SER A 329 10.91 -0.01 -3.27
N LYS A 330 11.95 -0.83 -3.36
CA LYS A 330 12.35 -1.49 -4.60
C LYS A 330 11.33 -2.53 -5.05
N ALA A 331 10.86 -3.38 -4.13
CA ALA A 331 9.91 -4.44 -4.43
C ALA A 331 8.54 -3.88 -4.84
N PHE A 332 8.06 -2.84 -4.16
CA PHE A 332 6.81 -2.17 -4.48
C PHE A 332 6.92 -1.42 -5.81
N ALA A 333 8.02 -0.70 -6.08
CA ALA A 333 8.24 -0.10 -7.40
C ALA A 333 8.26 -1.16 -8.52
N LYS A 334 8.96 -2.28 -8.32
CA LYS A 334 8.98 -3.41 -9.28
C LYS A 334 7.58 -3.93 -9.55
N LEU A 335 6.79 -4.17 -8.50
CA LEU A 335 5.40 -4.61 -8.61
C LEU A 335 4.57 -3.69 -9.50
N LEU A 336 4.59 -2.38 -9.22
CA LEU A 336 3.76 -1.43 -9.94
C LEU A 336 4.15 -1.35 -11.42
N GLU A 337 5.39 -1.71 -11.78
CA GLU A 337 5.93 -1.67 -13.14
C GLU A 337 5.74 -2.99 -13.92
N LEU A 338 5.23 -4.07 -13.29
CA LEU A 338 5.05 -5.36 -13.95
C LEU A 338 4.11 -5.28 -15.15
N GLY A 339 4.58 -5.76 -16.30
CA GLY A 339 3.82 -5.79 -17.55
C GLY A 339 3.67 -4.43 -18.25
N VAL A 340 4.20 -3.34 -17.68
CA VAL A 340 4.08 -2.00 -18.26
C VAL A 340 5.21 -1.74 -19.26
N LYS A 341 4.85 -1.46 -20.52
CA LYS A 341 5.80 -1.01 -21.54
C LYS A 341 5.95 0.51 -21.46
N PHE A 342 6.90 0.98 -20.66
CA PHE A 342 7.13 2.42 -20.53
C PHE A 342 7.78 3.01 -21.79
N PRO A 343 7.36 4.21 -22.23
CA PRO A 343 8.12 5.01 -23.18
C PRO A 343 9.57 5.21 -22.72
N ALA A 344 10.51 5.24 -23.67
CA ALA A 344 11.94 5.38 -23.37
C ALA A 344 12.26 6.70 -22.64
N ASP A 345 11.46 7.74 -22.87
CA ASP A 345 11.55 9.07 -22.28
C ASP A 345 10.63 9.25 -21.06
N ALA A 346 9.90 8.22 -20.61
CA ALA A 346 9.00 8.34 -19.48
C ALA A 346 9.80 8.66 -18.19
N PRO A 347 9.52 9.81 -17.54
CA PRO A 347 10.27 10.26 -16.37
C PRO A 347 10.08 9.30 -15.20
N VAL A 348 11.10 9.25 -14.34
CA VAL A 348 11.01 8.59 -13.04
C VAL A 348 10.80 9.67 -11.99
N TYR A 349 9.77 9.51 -11.17
CA TYR A 349 9.44 10.40 -10.07
C TYR A 349 9.87 9.79 -8.74
N GLU A 350 10.47 10.64 -7.92
CA GLU A 350 10.60 10.48 -6.47
C GLU A 350 9.94 11.71 -5.85
N PHE A 351 8.71 11.53 -5.38
CA PHE A 351 7.91 12.64 -4.88
C PHE A 351 8.35 13.03 -3.47
N LYS A 352 8.27 14.33 -3.17
CA LYS A 352 8.38 14.83 -1.80
C LYS A 352 7.02 14.75 -1.12
N THR A 353 7.04 14.39 0.16
CA THR A 353 5.86 14.41 1.03
C THR A 353 5.30 15.83 1.18
N LEU A 354 4.10 15.96 1.75
CA LEU A 354 3.52 17.28 2.05
C LEU A 354 4.28 18.06 3.13
N GLU A 355 4.98 17.35 4.03
CA GLU A 355 5.81 17.92 5.11
C GLU A 355 7.17 18.49 4.65
#